data_AF-A0A969CPC5-F1
#
_entry.id   AF-A0A969CPC5-F1
#
_cell.length_a   1.000
_cell.length_b   1.000
_cell.length_c   1.000
_cell.angle_alpha   90.00
_cell.angle_beta   90.00
_cell.angle_gamma   90.00
#
_symmetry.space_group_name_H-M   'P 1'
#
loop_
_entity.id
_entity.type
_entity.pdbx_description
1 polymer ?
#
loop_
_entity_poly.entity_id
_entity_poly.type
_entity_poly.pdbx_seq_one_letter_code
_entity_poly.pdbx_strand_id
1 'polypeptide(L)'
;MKVDKEDFSWAATVGLISPEQAEALWQALSNRASDRPQFNLANVAYYFGALIVISAMGWFMTLGWESFGGGGIFLIASIYALCFVLIGKNLWFEQNLKVPGGLLFTMAVCMTPLAIYGLQRWTGVWPQGDPGSYRNYHIWVKGSWFLMEVGTILASSVALKFVQFPFLTAPIAFSLWYMSMDLTPLLFGQTDFTWQQRLLVSITKICGSFNELKIAVKFY
;
A
#
# COMPACT_ATOMS: atom_id res chain seq x y z
N MET A 1 -0.54 26.58 -18.31
CA MET A 1 -1.36 27.81 -18.17
C MET A 1 -2.41 27.54 -17.10
N LYS A 2 -2.41 28.28 -15.99
CA LYS A 2 -3.54 28.29 -15.05
C LYS A 2 -4.52 29.33 -15.57
N VAL A 3 -5.79 28.99 -15.64
CA VAL A 3 -6.86 29.87 -16.13
C VAL A 3 -7.82 30.04 -14.99
N ASP A 4 -7.99 31.27 -14.54
CA ASP A 4 -8.82 31.65 -13.40
C ASP A 4 -10.14 32.27 -13.88
N LYS A 5 -11.13 32.43 -12.98
CA LYS A 5 -12.45 32.98 -13.34
C LYS A 5 -12.33 34.38 -13.99
N GLU A 6 -11.32 35.13 -13.56
CA GLU A 6 -10.99 36.46 -14.04
C GLU A 6 -10.55 36.50 -15.51
N ASP A 7 -9.96 35.42 -16.03
CA ASP A 7 -9.58 35.33 -17.44
C ASP A 7 -10.82 35.24 -18.35
N PHE A 8 -11.88 34.57 -17.87
CA PHE A 8 -13.16 34.48 -18.59
C PHE A 8 -13.94 35.80 -18.56
N SER A 9 -13.92 36.53 -17.44
CA SER A 9 -14.52 37.86 -17.37
C SER A 9 -13.74 38.87 -18.20
N TRP A 10 -12.40 38.78 -18.25
CA TRP A 10 -11.59 39.56 -19.17
C TRP A 10 -11.94 39.27 -20.64
N ALA A 11 -12.06 37.99 -21.03
CA ALA A 11 -12.45 37.61 -22.39
C ALA A 11 -13.84 38.14 -22.77
N ALA A 12 -14.78 38.19 -21.82
CA ALA A 12 -16.09 38.80 -22.02
C ALA A 12 -16.00 40.33 -22.17
N THR A 13 -15.11 40.98 -21.42
CA THR A 13 -14.89 42.43 -21.48
C THR A 13 -14.27 42.87 -22.82
N VAL A 14 -13.39 42.06 -23.39
CA VAL A 14 -12.76 42.30 -24.71
C VAL A 14 -13.71 41.91 -25.86
N GLY A 15 -14.87 41.35 -25.56
CA GLY A 15 -15.89 40.99 -26.55
C GLY A 15 -15.59 39.71 -27.34
N LEU A 16 -14.67 38.87 -26.86
CA LEU A 16 -14.37 37.57 -27.47
C LEU A 16 -15.50 36.55 -27.22
N ILE A 17 -16.19 36.66 -26.09
CA ILE A 17 -17.32 35.84 -25.67
C ILE A 17 -18.38 36.69 -24.97
N SER A 18 -19.62 36.23 -24.86
CA SER A 18 -20.65 36.91 -24.07
C SER A 18 -20.47 36.68 -22.55
N PRO A 19 -20.99 37.56 -21.68
CA PRO A 19 -20.98 37.35 -20.23
C PRO A 19 -21.67 36.04 -19.82
N GLU A 20 -22.76 35.66 -20.50
CA GLU A 20 -23.44 34.38 -20.22
C GLU A 20 -22.58 33.19 -20.64
N GLN A 21 -21.88 33.28 -21.76
CA GLN A 21 -20.95 32.24 -22.21
C GLN A 21 -19.77 32.08 -21.26
N ALA A 22 -19.24 33.18 -20.72
CA ALA A 22 -18.15 33.17 -19.75
C ALA A 22 -18.53 32.41 -18.46
N GLU A 23 -19.73 32.68 -17.91
CA GLU A 23 -20.20 31.97 -16.70
C GLU A 23 -20.51 30.50 -16.99
N ALA A 24 -21.13 30.19 -18.15
CA ALA A 24 -21.39 28.80 -18.56
C ALA A 24 -20.10 27.99 -18.73
N LEU A 25 -19.06 28.59 -19.35
CA LEU A 25 -17.74 27.97 -19.50
C LEU A 25 -17.06 27.76 -18.15
N TRP A 26 -17.12 28.75 -17.25
CA TRP A 26 -16.57 28.62 -15.91
C TRP A 26 -17.25 27.49 -15.13
N GLN A 27 -18.58 27.40 -15.15
CA GLN A 27 -19.29 26.30 -14.50
C GLN A 27 -18.92 24.94 -15.08
N ALA A 28 -18.89 24.81 -16.41
CA ALA A 28 -18.52 23.56 -17.08
C ALA A 28 -17.08 23.13 -16.74
N LEU A 29 -16.14 24.07 -16.71
CA LEU A 29 -14.74 23.79 -16.38
C LEU A 29 -14.53 23.52 -14.89
N SER A 30 -15.23 24.23 -14.01
CA SER A 30 -15.22 23.98 -12.57
C SER A 30 -15.76 22.58 -12.24
N ASN A 31 -16.88 22.20 -12.86
CA ASN A 31 -17.45 20.85 -12.74
C ASN A 31 -16.56 19.75 -13.34
N ARG A 32 -15.72 20.09 -14.33
CA ARG A 32 -14.72 19.17 -14.88
C ARG A 32 -13.45 19.11 -14.03
N ALA A 33 -13.12 20.19 -13.32
CA ALA A 33 -11.92 20.32 -12.50
C ALA A 33 -12.13 19.77 -11.08
N SER A 34 -13.37 19.67 -10.58
CA SER A 34 -13.70 19.00 -9.31
C SER A 34 -13.28 17.53 -9.29
N ASP A 35 -13.22 16.87 -10.46
CA ASP A 35 -12.69 15.50 -10.61
C ASP A 35 -11.16 15.42 -10.61
N ARG A 36 -10.43 16.55 -10.62
CA ARG A 36 -8.97 16.54 -10.59
C ARG A 36 -8.46 16.58 -9.15
N PRO A 37 -7.61 15.61 -8.73
CA PRO A 37 -7.00 15.64 -7.41
C PRO A 37 -6.06 16.84 -7.31
N GLN A 38 -6.47 17.88 -6.59
CA GLN A 38 -5.60 19.02 -6.28
C GLN A 38 -4.71 18.71 -5.08
N PHE A 39 -3.54 19.34 -5.05
CA PHE A 39 -2.66 19.37 -3.87
C PHE A 39 -3.36 20.17 -2.76
N ASN A 40 -4.24 19.49 -2.04
CA ASN A 40 -5.00 20.05 -0.93
C ASN A 40 -4.27 19.70 0.38
N LEU A 41 -4.19 20.65 1.30
CA LEU A 41 -3.61 20.46 2.63
C LEU A 41 -4.25 19.28 3.37
N ALA A 42 -5.53 19.00 3.08
CA ALA A 42 -6.24 17.82 3.56
C ALA A 42 -5.60 16.50 3.06
N ASN A 43 -5.20 16.42 1.79
CA ASN A 43 -4.50 15.24 1.26
C ASN A 43 -3.15 15.06 1.94
N VAL A 44 -2.41 16.16 2.17
CA VAL A 44 -1.15 16.12 2.93
C VAL A 44 -1.38 15.60 4.34
N ALA A 45 -2.43 16.07 5.03
CA ALA A 45 -2.80 15.58 6.35
C ALA A 45 -3.15 14.08 6.35
N TYR A 46 -3.83 13.57 5.32
CA TYR A 46 -4.12 12.14 5.21
C TYR A 46 -2.86 11.30 5.06
N TYR A 47 -1.94 11.68 4.18
CA TYR A 47 -0.66 10.98 4.01
C TYR A 47 0.24 11.10 5.25
N PHE A 48 0.24 12.28 5.90
CA PHE A 48 0.97 12.49 7.15
C PHE A 48 0.39 11.64 8.28
N GLY A 49 -0.94 11.55 8.40
CA GLY A 49 -1.61 10.65 9.33
C GLY A 49 -1.24 9.19 9.08
N ALA A 50 -1.22 8.75 7.81
CA ALA A 50 -0.76 7.41 7.46
C ALA A 50 0.71 7.18 7.88
N LEU A 51 1.58 8.17 7.71
CA LEU A 51 2.98 8.09 8.16
C LEU A 51 3.09 7.95 9.68
N ILE A 52 2.27 8.68 10.45
CA ILE A 52 2.20 8.54 11.91
C ILE A 52 1.77 7.13 12.29
N VAL A 53 0.74 6.59 11.63
CA VAL A 53 0.27 5.21 11.90
C VAL A 53 1.37 4.20 11.62
N ILE A 54 2.05 4.29 10.48
CA ILE A 54 3.17 3.39 10.12
C ILE A 54 4.30 3.50 11.15
N SER A 55 4.63 4.72 11.58
CA SER A 55 5.70 4.97 12.57
C SER A 55 5.33 4.42 13.95
N ALA A 56 4.09 4.66 14.39
CA ALA A 56 3.56 4.15 15.65
C ALA A 56 3.49 2.62 15.64
N MET A 57 3.10 2.01 14.52
CA MET A 57 3.15 0.57 14.34
C MET A 57 4.58 0.04 14.42
N GLY A 58 5.53 0.62 13.68
CA GLY A 58 6.94 0.20 13.75
C GLY A 58 7.50 0.23 15.17
N TRP A 59 7.15 1.28 15.93
CA TRP A 59 7.54 1.40 17.33
C TRP A 59 6.84 0.39 18.24
N PHE A 60 5.51 0.26 18.13
CA PHE A 60 4.71 -0.67 18.91
C PHE A 60 5.14 -2.12 18.68
N MET A 61 5.52 -2.46 17.45
CA MET A 61 6.06 -3.77 17.08
C MET A 61 7.39 -4.05 17.75
N THR A 62 8.19 -3.04 18.09
CA THR A 62 9.47 -3.28 18.80
C THR A 62 9.26 -3.59 20.28
N LEU A 63 8.25 -2.99 20.92
CA LEU A 63 8.05 -3.08 22.39
C LEU A 63 6.94 -4.06 22.80
N GLY A 64 5.88 -4.20 22.00
CA GLY A 64 4.72 -5.03 22.34
C GLY A 64 4.88 -6.51 22.00
N TRP A 65 5.81 -6.86 21.12
CA TRP A 65 5.91 -8.21 20.54
C TRP A 65 6.23 -9.31 21.57
N GLU A 66 6.99 -8.96 22.61
CA GLU A 66 7.32 -9.90 23.69
C GLU A 66 6.14 -10.09 24.67
N SER A 67 5.29 -9.08 24.81
CA SER A 67 4.24 -9.04 25.84
C SER A 67 2.92 -9.68 25.41
N PHE A 68 2.54 -9.61 24.12
CA PHE A 68 1.20 -10.03 23.66
C PHE A 68 1.09 -11.49 23.18
N GLY A 69 2.23 -12.17 22.94
CA GLY A 69 2.23 -13.52 22.36
C GLY A 69 1.62 -13.58 20.93
N GLY A 70 1.55 -14.77 20.33
CA GLY A 70 1.03 -14.94 18.97
C GLY A 70 -0.46 -14.59 18.82
N GLY A 71 -1.29 -15.08 19.75
CA GLY A 71 -2.75 -14.86 19.71
C GLY A 71 -3.14 -13.39 19.89
N GLY A 72 -2.43 -12.65 20.75
CA GLY A 72 -2.67 -11.22 20.93
C GLY A 72 -2.35 -10.42 19.67
N ILE A 73 -1.24 -10.73 19.00
CA ILE A 73 -0.87 -10.11 17.72
C ILE A 73 -1.93 -10.38 16.64
N PHE A 74 -2.38 -11.63 16.51
CA PHE A 74 -3.43 -12.00 15.54
C PHE A 74 -4.73 -11.23 15.75
N LEU A 75 -5.20 -11.17 17.01
CA LEU A 75 -6.45 -10.48 17.35
C LEU A 75 -6.35 -8.99 17.08
N ILE A 76 -5.27 -8.34 17.52
CA ILE A 76 -5.06 -6.91 17.30
C ILE A 76 -5.02 -6.60 15.80
N ALA A 77 -4.20 -7.32 15.04
CA ALA A 77 -4.09 -7.11 13.59
C ALA A 77 -5.45 -7.29 12.88
N SER A 78 -6.22 -8.30 13.27
CA SER A 78 -7.54 -8.58 12.68
C SER A 78 -8.55 -7.48 13.01
N ILE A 79 -8.56 -6.98 14.26
CA ILE A 79 -9.44 -5.87 14.67
C ILE A 79 -9.08 -4.59 13.92
N TYR A 80 -7.80 -4.25 13.84
CA TYR A 80 -7.36 -3.07 13.08
C TYR A 80 -7.72 -3.18 11.60
N ALA A 81 -7.48 -4.35 10.97
CA ALA A 81 -7.86 -4.60 9.59
C ALA A 81 -9.36 -4.39 9.37
N LEU A 82 -10.20 -4.95 10.25
CA LEU A 82 -11.65 -4.80 10.17
C LEU A 82 -12.07 -3.33 10.31
N CYS A 83 -11.55 -2.61 11.30
CA CYS A 83 -11.82 -1.18 11.49
C CYS A 83 -11.45 -0.37 10.25
N PHE A 84 -10.26 -0.58 9.69
CA PHE A 84 -9.83 0.12 8.49
C PHE A 84 -10.68 -0.20 7.26
N VAL A 85 -11.10 -1.46 7.08
CA VAL A 85 -12.01 -1.84 5.99
C VAL A 85 -13.38 -1.18 6.16
N LEU A 86 -13.96 -1.21 7.35
CA LEU A 86 -15.30 -0.64 7.60
C LEU A 86 -15.31 0.87 7.39
N ILE A 87 -14.33 1.57 7.96
CA ILE A 87 -14.18 3.02 7.82
C ILE A 87 -13.83 3.35 6.36
N GLY A 88 -12.88 2.63 5.76
CA GLY A 88 -12.46 2.81 4.36
C GLY A 88 -13.62 2.60 3.38
N LYS A 89 -14.47 1.60 3.61
CA LYS A 89 -15.68 1.35 2.82
C LYS A 89 -16.62 2.55 2.88
N ASN A 90 -16.91 3.05 4.08
CA ASN A 90 -17.77 4.22 4.26
C ASN A 90 -17.23 5.45 3.53
N LEU A 91 -15.93 5.75 3.68
CA LEU A 91 -15.34 6.90 2.98
C LEU A 91 -15.31 6.73 1.46
N TRP A 92 -15.00 5.52 0.96
CA TRP A 92 -14.84 5.28 -0.47
C TRP A 92 -16.17 5.23 -1.24
N PHE A 93 -17.17 4.54 -0.68
CA PHE A 93 -18.44 4.26 -1.35
C PHE A 93 -19.54 5.28 -1.00
N GLU A 94 -19.69 5.65 0.28
CA GLU A 94 -20.77 6.57 0.71
C GLU A 94 -20.36 8.04 0.54
N GLN A 95 -19.13 8.39 0.95
CA GLN A 95 -18.67 9.79 0.95
C GLN A 95 -17.89 10.18 -0.31
N ASN A 96 -17.63 9.21 -1.21
CA ASN A 96 -16.86 9.39 -2.44
C ASN A 96 -15.43 9.96 -2.23
N LEU A 97 -14.87 9.82 -1.02
CA LEU A 97 -13.54 10.29 -0.65
C LEU A 97 -12.48 9.23 -0.99
N LYS A 98 -12.06 9.21 -2.25
CA LYS A 98 -11.16 8.17 -2.79
C LYS A 98 -9.79 8.12 -2.12
N VAL A 99 -9.16 9.26 -1.85
CA VAL A 99 -7.82 9.31 -1.24
C VAL A 99 -7.79 8.71 0.17
N PRO A 100 -8.57 9.21 1.16
CA PRO A 100 -8.53 8.64 2.50
C PRO A 100 -9.12 7.22 2.56
N GLY A 101 -10.16 6.92 1.77
CA GLY A 101 -10.69 5.55 1.67
C GLY A 101 -9.64 4.56 1.18
N GLY A 102 -8.93 4.89 0.08
CA GLY A 102 -7.87 4.04 -0.48
C GLY A 102 -6.68 3.85 0.46
N LEU A 103 -6.31 4.89 1.22
CA LEU A 103 -5.28 4.79 2.26
C LEU A 103 -5.68 3.83 3.39
N LEU A 104 -6.93 3.87 3.85
CA LEU A 104 -7.44 2.95 4.86
C LEU A 104 -7.45 1.50 4.37
N PHE A 105 -7.89 1.25 3.13
CA PHE A 105 -7.77 -0.07 2.54
C PHE A 105 -6.31 -0.55 2.45
N THR A 106 -5.38 0.35 2.12
CA THR A 106 -3.95 0.00 2.09
C THR A 106 -3.44 -0.38 3.48
N MET A 107 -3.79 0.39 4.50
CA MET A 107 -3.44 0.07 5.89
C MET A 107 -4.04 -1.26 6.34
N ALA A 108 -5.28 -1.55 5.97
CA ALA A 108 -5.92 -2.85 6.25
C ALA A 108 -5.13 -4.00 5.62
N VAL A 109 -4.74 -3.88 4.34
CA VAL A 109 -3.93 -4.86 3.64
C VAL A 109 -2.59 -5.07 4.34
N CYS A 110 -1.93 -4.00 4.81
CA CYS A 110 -0.69 -4.08 5.57
C CYS A 110 -0.82 -4.80 6.93
N MET A 111 -2.04 -5.02 7.45
CA MET A 111 -2.26 -5.86 8.64
C MET A 111 -2.20 -7.36 8.34
N THR A 112 -2.38 -7.76 7.08
CA THR A 112 -2.39 -9.17 6.65
C THR A 112 -1.15 -9.95 7.08
N PRO A 113 0.10 -9.51 6.80
CA PRO A 113 1.28 -10.26 7.19
C PRO A 113 1.38 -10.39 8.72
N LEU A 114 0.95 -9.35 9.45
CA LEU A 114 0.95 -9.37 10.91
C LEU A 114 -0.08 -10.35 11.49
N ALA A 115 -1.27 -10.43 10.90
CA ALA A 115 -2.28 -11.41 11.28
C ALA A 115 -1.77 -12.84 11.02
N ILE A 116 -1.21 -13.10 9.84
CA ILE A 116 -0.66 -14.42 9.50
C ILE A 116 0.49 -14.78 10.46
N TYR A 117 1.38 -13.85 10.75
CA TYR A 117 2.45 -14.03 11.73
C TYR A 117 1.90 -14.41 13.11
N GLY A 118 0.93 -13.64 13.62
CA GLY A 118 0.30 -13.89 14.91
C GLY A 118 -0.34 -15.28 14.97
N LEU A 119 -1.00 -15.68 13.89
CA LEU A 119 -1.64 -16.99 13.76
C LEU A 119 -0.61 -18.13 13.73
N GLN A 120 0.48 -17.99 12.98
CA GLN A 120 1.59 -18.96 12.96
C GLN A 120 2.19 -19.12 14.36
N ARG A 121 2.44 -18.02 15.05
CA ARG A 121 2.98 -18.03 16.42
C ARG A 121 1.98 -18.59 17.44
N TRP A 122 0.67 -18.40 17.25
CA TRP A 122 -0.35 -18.91 18.16
C TRP A 122 -0.57 -20.42 18.00
N THR A 123 -0.63 -20.89 16.75
CA THR A 123 -0.86 -22.30 16.43
C THR A 123 0.40 -23.16 16.62
N GLY A 124 1.57 -22.53 16.76
CA GLY A 124 2.86 -23.23 16.77
C GLY A 124 3.18 -23.92 15.45
N VAL A 125 2.37 -23.69 14.40
CA VAL A 125 2.58 -24.22 13.06
C VAL A 125 3.66 -23.38 12.40
N TRP A 126 4.89 -23.76 12.69
CA TRP A 126 6.07 -23.33 11.97
C TRP A 126 6.41 -24.42 10.97
N PRO A 127 6.18 -24.21 9.65
CA PRO A 127 6.47 -25.23 8.64
C PRO A 127 7.92 -25.75 8.68
N GLN A 128 8.84 -25.01 9.33
CA GLN A 128 10.25 -25.36 9.48
C GLN A 128 10.87 -25.00 10.86
N GLY A 129 10.07 -24.86 11.94
CA GLY A 129 10.55 -24.70 13.32
C GLY A 129 10.41 -23.31 13.98
N ASP A 130 10.33 -23.30 15.33
CA ASP A 130 10.06 -22.14 16.19
C ASP A 130 11.25 -21.15 16.23
N PRO A 131 11.07 -19.85 15.92
CA PRO A 131 12.16 -18.87 15.86
C PRO A 131 12.53 -18.32 17.24
N GLY A 132 12.74 -19.20 18.23
CA GLY A 132 13.04 -18.86 19.62
C GLY A 132 14.00 -17.67 19.81
N SER A 133 13.71 -16.86 20.84
CA SER A 133 14.45 -15.71 21.38
C SER A 133 15.72 -15.26 20.64
N TYR A 134 15.57 -14.22 19.80
CA TYR A 134 16.47 -13.12 19.36
C TYR A 134 17.99 -13.31 19.19
N ARG A 135 18.57 -14.48 19.43
CA ARG A 135 20.02 -14.66 19.58
C ARG A 135 20.66 -15.54 18.50
N ASN A 136 19.85 -16.17 17.64
CA ASN A 136 20.30 -16.96 16.48
C ASN A 136 19.53 -16.60 15.19
N TYR A 137 19.40 -15.31 14.89
CA TYR A 137 18.62 -14.76 13.78
C TYR A 137 19.18 -15.04 12.36
N HIS A 138 20.27 -15.80 12.23
CA HIS A 138 21.04 -15.82 10.97
C HIS A 138 20.86 -17.03 10.06
N ILE A 139 20.13 -18.10 10.44
CA ILE A 139 20.18 -19.34 9.63
C ILE A 139 18.80 -19.96 9.29
N TRP A 140 17.69 -19.59 9.95
CA TRP A 140 16.40 -20.29 9.77
C TRP A 140 15.18 -19.38 9.45
N VAL A 141 15.40 -18.34 8.63
CA VAL A 141 14.37 -17.37 8.22
C VAL A 141 13.94 -17.60 6.76
N LYS A 142 13.37 -18.76 6.40
CA LYS A 142 13.06 -19.02 4.97
C LYS A 142 11.69 -19.65 4.67
N GLY A 143 11.03 -20.29 5.64
CA GLY A 143 9.70 -20.89 5.41
C GLY A 143 8.52 -20.03 5.88
N SER A 144 8.65 -19.37 7.03
CA SER A 144 7.51 -18.69 7.69
C SER A 144 7.06 -17.41 6.97
N TRP A 145 7.99 -16.75 6.27
CA TRP A 145 7.78 -15.48 5.58
C TRP A 145 7.01 -15.61 4.27
N PHE A 146 7.19 -16.74 3.57
CA PHE A 146 6.48 -17.05 2.33
C PHE A 146 4.95 -16.99 2.49
N LEU A 147 4.39 -17.56 3.57
CA LEU A 147 2.94 -17.53 3.81
C LEU A 147 2.42 -16.10 4.04
N MET A 148 3.21 -15.25 4.70
CA MET A 148 2.87 -13.85 4.93
C MET A 148 2.85 -13.06 3.62
N GLU A 149 3.83 -13.30 2.74
CA GLU A 149 3.92 -12.67 1.42
C GLU A 149 2.76 -13.08 0.53
N VAL A 150 2.50 -14.39 0.40
CA VAL A 150 1.38 -14.91 -0.41
C VAL A 150 0.05 -14.37 0.09
N GLY A 151 -0.17 -14.37 1.41
CA GLY A 151 -1.37 -13.81 2.00
C GLY A 151 -1.54 -12.32 1.72
N THR A 152 -0.45 -11.55 1.79
CA THR A 152 -0.47 -10.11 1.48
C THR A 152 -0.76 -9.85 0.01
N ILE A 153 -0.19 -10.63 -0.91
CA ILE A 153 -0.46 -10.51 -2.35
C ILE A 153 -1.92 -10.82 -2.64
N LEU A 154 -2.47 -11.89 -2.05
CA LEU A 154 -3.88 -12.25 -2.21
C LEU A 154 -4.80 -11.16 -1.66
N ALA A 155 -4.56 -10.69 -0.44
CA ALA A 155 -5.35 -9.62 0.18
C ALA A 155 -5.29 -8.33 -0.64
N SER A 156 -4.10 -7.95 -1.13
CA SER A 156 -3.92 -6.77 -1.99
C SER A 156 -4.65 -6.92 -3.32
N SER A 157 -4.59 -8.09 -3.95
CA SER A 157 -5.24 -8.37 -5.23
C SER A 157 -6.76 -8.32 -5.10
N VAL A 158 -7.29 -8.87 -4.01
CA VAL A 158 -8.71 -8.77 -3.65
C VAL A 158 -9.09 -7.31 -3.43
N ALA A 159 -8.32 -6.55 -2.64
CA ALA A 159 -8.58 -5.14 -2.39
C ALA A 159 -8.57 -4.31 -3.68
N LEU A 160 -7.60 -4.51 -4.57
CA LEU A 160 -7.52 -3.82 -5.87
C LEU A 160 -8.71 -4.10 -6.79
N LYS A 161 -9.29 -5.30 -6.70
CA LYS A 161 -10.48 -5.65 -7.48
C LYS A 161 -11.69 -4.81 -7.07
N PHE A 162 -11.79 -4.41 -5.80
CA PHE A 162 -12.90 -3.60 -5.29
C PHE A 162 -12.58 -2.10 -5.23
N VAL A 163 -11.30 -1.74 -5.05
CA VAL A 163 -10.83 -0.40 -4.77
C VAL A 163 -9.63 -0.12 -5.68
N GLN A 164 -9.90 0.54 -6.80
CA GLN A 164 -8.88 0.90 -7.79
C GLN A 164 -8.07 2.11 -7.31
N PHE A 165 -7.22 1.90 -6.31
CA PHE A 165 -6.35 2.93 -5.76
C PHE A 165 -4.87 2.62 -6.04
N PRO A 166 -4.12 3.48 -6.75
CA PRO A 166 -2.75 3.18 -7.16
C PRO A 166 -1.81 2.79 -6.02
N PHE A 167 -1.97 3.37 -4.82
CA PHE A 167 -1.10 3.07 -3.68
C PHE A 167 -1.27 1.65 -3.12
N LEU A 168 -2.41 0.97 -3.38
CA LEU A 168 -2.60 -0.44 -3.03
C LEU A 168 -1.65 -1.39 -3.78
N THR A 169 -0.96 -0.91 -4.82
CA THR A 169 0.10 -1.68 -5.49
C THR A 169 1.39 -1.75 -4.67
N ALA A 170 1.60 -0.86 -3.70
CA ALA A 170 2.82 -0.81 -2.90
C ALA A 170 3.01 -2.07 -2.03
N PRO A 171 2.00 -2.57 -1.29
CA PRO A 171 2.11 -3.85 -0.58
C PRO A 171 2.45 -5.03 -1.51
N ILE A 172 1.89 -5.07 -2.72
CA ILE A 172 2.20 -6.12 -3.71
C ILE A 172 3.67 -6.06 -4.12
N ALA A 173 4.15 -4.86 -4.51
CA ALA A 173 5.53 -4.68 -4.91
C ALA A 173 6.50 -5.05 -3.78
N PHE A 174 6.17 -4.68 -2.54
CA PHE A 174 6.96 -5.01 -1.37
C PHE A 174 6.98 -6.53 -1.11
N SER A 175 5.82 -7.20 -1.11
CA SER A 175 5.74 -8.65 -0.94
C SER A 175 6.46 -9.42 -2.05
N LEU A 176 6.36 -8.99 -3.30
CA LEU A 176 7.08 -9.62 -4.42
C LEU A 176 8.60 -9.42 -4.31
N TRP A 177 9.05 -8.28 -3.80
CA TRP A 177 10.47 -8.01 -3.56
C TRP A 177 11.03 -8.91 -2.45
N TYR A 178 10.33 -9.04 -1.33
CA TYR A 178 10.70 -9.96 -0.25
C TYR A 178 10.67 -11.43 -0.73
N MET A 179 9.63 -11.81 -1.48
CA MET A 179 9.54 -13.16 -2.05
C MET A 179 10.72 -13.46 -2.96
N SER A 180 11.23 -12.47 -3.70
CA SER A 180 12.45 -12.64 -4.50
C SER A 180 13.71 -12.89 -3.64
N MET A 181 13.80 -12.31 -2.44
CA MET A 181 14.90 -12.59 -1.50
C MET A 181 14.79 -14.00 -0.91
N ASP A 182 13.58 -14.40 -0.54
CA ASP A 182 13.30 -15.68 0.12
C ASP A 182 13.40 -16.88 -0.86
N LEU A 183 13.09 -16.68 -2.14
CA LEU A 183 13.20 -17.71 -3.18
C LEU A 183 14.66 -18.01 -3.58
N THR A 184 15.58 -17.06 -3.38
CA THR A 184 16.99 -17.21 -3.79
C THR A 184 17.68 -18.38 -3.07
N PRO A 185 17.60 -18.51 -1.74
CA PRO A 185 18.08 -19.70 -1.04
C PRO A 185 17.44 -21.03 -1.45
N LEU A 186 16.13 -21.00 -1.75
CA LEU A 186 15.31 -22.19 -1.93
C LEU A 186 15.54 -22.83 -3.31
N LEU A 187 15.86 -22.00 -4.31
CA LEU A 187 16.23 -22.43 -5.66
C LEU A 187 17.70 -22.85 -5.78
N PHE A 188 18.61 -22.27 -5.00
CA PHE A 188 20.05 -22.52 -5.14
C PHE A 188 20.64 -23.46 -4.09
N GLY A 189 19.89 -23.86 -3.06
CA GLY A 189 20.30 -24.90 -2.09
C GLY A 189 21.57 -24.58 -1.28
N GLN A 190 22.09 -23.36 -1.36
CA GLN A 190 23.29 -22.93 -0.65
C GLN A 190 22.98 -21.76 0.28
N THR A 191 23.43 -21.87 1.52
CA THR A 191 23.19 -20.91 2.61
C THR A 191 24.10 -19.68 2.53
N ASP A 192 25.20 -19.74 1.76
CA ASP A 192 26.24 -18.72 1.75
C ASP A 192 26.34 -17.98 0.41
N PHE A 193 25.37 -17.09 0.16
CA PHE A 193 25.52 -16.07 -0.88
C PHE A 193 26.20 -14.83 -0.28
N THR A 194 27.40 -14.52 -0.78
CA THR A 194 28.14 -13.29 -0.48
C THR A 194 27.30 -12.06 -0.88
N TRP A 195 27.44 -10.97 -0.12
CA TRP A 195 26.62 -9.73 -0.24
C TRP A 195 26.52 -9.18 -1.68
N GLN A 196 27.55 -9.41 -2.49
CA GLN A 196 27.62 -9.02 -3.91
C GLN A 196 26.65 -9.82 -4.82
N GLN A 197 26.37 -11.09 -4.53
CA GLN A 197 25.49 -11.93 -5.34
C GLN A 197 24.00 -11.60 -5.11
N ARG A 198 23.62 -11.19 -3.89
CA ARG A 198 22.25 -10.72 -3.58
C ARG A 198 21.92 -9.40 -4.28
N LEU A 199 22.92 -8.53 -4.43
CA LEU A 199 22.82 -7.27 -5.17
C LEU A 199 22.51 -7.49 -6.66
N LEU A 200 23.21 -8.44 -7.29
CA LEU A 200 23.04 -8.75 -8.72
C LEU A 200 21.64 -9.29 -9.05
N VAL A 201 21.08 -10.17 -8.20
CA VAL A 201 19.72 -10.72 -8.39
C VAL A 201 18.64 -9.65 -8.16
N SER A 202 18.86 -8.75 -7.20
CA SER A 202 17.93 -7.65 -6.92
C SER A 202 17.87 -6.65 -8.07
N ILE A 203 19.02 -6.27 -8.65
CA ILE A 203 19.08 -5.30 -9.75
C ILE A 203 18.49 -5.87 -11.05
N THR A 204 18.80 -7.13 -11.39
CA THR A 204 18.30 -7.73 -12.64
C THR A 204 16.79 -7.97 -12.64
N LYS A 205 16.19 -8.39 -11.51
CA LYS A 205 14.73 -8.59 -11.44
C LYS A 205 13.93 -7.31 -11.27
N ILE A 206 14.43 -6.31 -10.54
CA ILE A 206 13.77 -4.99 -10.45
C ILE A 206 13.72 -4.34 -11.85
N CYS A 207 14.79 -4.48 -12.64
CA CYS A 207 14.82 -3.97 -14.02
C CYS A 207 13.85 -4.73 -14.95
N GLY A 208 13.69 -6.04 -14.75
CA GLY A 208 12.71 -6.85 -15.48
C GLY A 208 11.25 -6.54 -15.11
N SER A 209 10.95 -6.41 -13.82
CA SER A 209 9.61 -6.13 -13.30
C SER A 209 9.11 -4.73 -13.70
N PHE A 210 9.99 -3.73 -13.77
CA PHE A 210 9.64 -2.41 -14.31
C PHE A 210 9.28 -2.44 -15.81
N ASN A 211 9.86 -3.38 -16.57
CA ASN A 211 9.56 -3.54 -17.99
C ASN A 211 8.20 -4.23 -18.20
N GLU A 212 7.84 -5.20 -17.36
CA GLU A 212 6.51 -5.81 -17.38
C GLU A 212 5.41 -4.87 -16.85
N LEU A 213 5.70 -4.04 -15.84
CA LEU A 213 4.75 -3.00 -15.39
C LEU A 213 4.47 -1.96 -16.49
N LYS A 214 5.47 -1.63 -17.32
CA LYS A 214 5.27 -0.76 -18.50
C LYS A 214 4.40 -1.40 -19.58
N ILE A 215 4.39 -2.73 -19.70
CA ILE A 215 3.55 -3.45 -20.65
C ILE A 215 2.10 -3.54 -20.11
N ALA A 216 1.93 -3.73 -18.81
CA ALA A 216 0.60 -3.75 -18.17
C ALA A 216 -0.09 -2.37 -18.18
N VAL A 217 0.66 -1.26 -18.12
CA VAL A 217 0.12 0.10 -18.20
C VAL A 217 -0.15 0.54 -19.66
N LYS A 218 0.30 -0.22 -20.66
CA LYS A 218 0.06 0.10 -22.09
C LYS A 218 -1.23 -0.51 -22.65
N PHE A 219 -2.02 -1.21 -21.83
CA PHE A 219 -3.30 -1.82 -22.21
C PHE A 219 -4.52 -1.21 -21.50
N TYR A 220 -4.40 -0.01 -20.95
CA TYR A 220 -5.55 0.83 -20.55
C TYR A 220 -5.34 2.27 -21.00
#